data_AF-A0A355F698-F1
#
_entry.id   AF-A0A355F698-F1
#
_cell.length_a   1.000
_cell.length_b   1.000
_cell.length_c   1.000
_cell.angle_alpha   90.00
_cell.angle_beta   90.00
_cell.angle_gamma   90.00
#
_symmetry.space_group_name_H-M   'P 1'
#
loop_
_entity.id
_entity.type
_entity.pdbx_description
1 polymer ?
#
loop_
_entity_poly.entity_id
_entity_poly.type
_entity_poly.pdbx_seq_one_letter_code
_entity_poly.pdbx_strand_id
1 'polypeptide(L)'
;VLKPGDKLMGLDLACGGHLTHGHRLSYSGRDFQVVAYGVDRETERIDYDAVEALARAERPKLIVCGASAYSRIIDFARFRAIADQVG
;
A
#
# COMPACT_ATOMS: atom_id res chain seq x y z
N VAL A 1 -1.50 16.76 4.38
CA VAL A 1 -0.04 16.75 4.09
C VAL A 1 0.64 15.75 5.01
N LEU A 2 1.44 14.83 4.44
CA LEU A 2 2.25 13.88 5.22
C LEU A 2 3.45 14.60 5.86
N LYS A 3 3.81 14.19 7.07
CA LYS A 3 5.00 14.63 7.80
C LYS A 3 5.99 13.46 7.90
N PRO A 4 7.30 13.72 8.03
CA PRO A 4 8.26 12.67 8.31
C PRO A 4 7.84 11.84 9.54
N GLY A 5 7.95 10.52 9.45
CA GLY A 5 7.50 9.56 10.46
C GLY A 5 6.02 9.16 10.37
N ASP A 6 5.18 9.86 9.60
CA ASP A 6 3.82 9.38 9.31
C ASP A 6 3.86 8.03 8.59
N LYS A 7 2.82 7.21 8.78
CA LYS A 7 2.71 5.92 8.13
C LYS A 7 2.19 6.04 6.69
N LEU A 8 2.89 5.42 5.77
CA LEU A 8 2.52 5.25 4.36
C LEU A 8 2.37 3.76 4.08
N MET A 9 1.25 3.39 3.48
CA MET A 9 1.00 2.01 3.05
C MET A 9 1.02 1.90 1.53
N GLY A 10 1.71 0.91 0.97
CA GLY A 10 1.85 0.74 -0.48
C GLY A 10 2.10 -0.71 -0.91
N LEU A 11 1.92 -0.99 -2.20
CA LEU A 11 2.20 -2.31 -2.77
C LEU A 11 3.70 -2.61 -2.70
N ASP A 12 4.03 -3.80 -2.19
CA ASP A 12 5.40 -4.30 -2.12
C ASP A 12 6.08 -4.32 -3.50
N LEU A 13 7.38 -4.00 -3.54
CA LEU A 13 8.16 -3.93 -4.77
C LEU A 13 8.21 -5.28 -5.50
N ALA A 14 8.35 -6.39 -4.76
CA ALA A 14 8.37 -7.75 -5.32
C ALA A 14 7.00 -8.18 -5.84
N CYS A 15 5.92 -7.53 -5.40
CA CYS A 15 4.55 -7.78 -5.86
C CYS A 15 4.09 -6.82 -6.98
N GLY A 16 5.02 -6.07 -7.58
CA GLY A 16 4.72 -5.17 -8.71
C GLY A 16 4.54 -3.70 -8.32
N GLY A 17 4.85 -3.33 -7.08
CA GLY A 17 4.92 -1.94 -6.62
C GLY A 17 6.04 -1.13 -7.29
N HIS A 18 6.16 0.13 -6.89
CA HIS A 18 7.21 1.04 -7.36
C HIS A 18 8.16 1.40 -6.21
N LEU A 19 9.39 1.80 -6.53
CA LEU A 19 10.38 2.23 -5.52
C LEU A 19 9.83 3.31 -4.58
N THR A 20 9.03 4.24 -5.11
CA THR A 20 8.45 5.35 -4.34
C THR A 20 7.27 4.94 -3.45
N HIS A 21 6.85 3.67 -3.43
CA HIS A 21 5.86 3.17 -2.48
C HIS A 21 6.44 2.90 -1.10
N GLY A 22 7.73 3.21 -0.88
CA GLY A 22 8.37 3.10 0.42
C GLY A 22 9.60 2.19 0.45
N HIS A 23 10.20 1.87 -0.70
CA HIS A 23 11.48 1.16 -0.69
C HIS A 23 12.53 2.00 0.06
N ARG A 24 13.34 1.38 0.95
CA ARG A 24 14.27 2.05 1.87
C ARG A 24 15.22 3.07 1.21
N LEU A 25 15.55 2.89 -0.06
CA LEU A 25 16.43 3.79 -0.82
C LEU A 25 15.70 4.98 -1.46
N SER A 26 14.38 5.00 -1.47
CA SER A 26 13.57 6.12 -1.96
C SER A 26 13.37 7.18 -0.87
N TYR A 27 12.99 8.40 -1.26
CA TYR A 27 12.62 9.44 -0.28
C TYR A 27 11.47 9.00 0.63
N SER A 28 10.41 8.41 0.06
CA SER A 28 9.28 7.94 0.85
C SER A 28 9.66 6.82 1.83
N GLY A 29 10.60 5.93 1.46
CA GLY A 29 11.09 4.89 2.37
C GLY A 29 12.07 5.36 3.45
N ARG A 30 12.66 6.56 3.29
CA ARG A 30 13.49 7.19 4.33
C ARG A 30 12.68 8.07 5.26
N ASP A 31 11.73 8.81 4.71
CA ASP A 31 11.02 9.87 5.43
C ASP A 31 9.77 9.35 6.15
N PHE A 32 9.16 8.25 5.70
CA PHE A 32 7.92 7.71 6.27
C PHE A 32 8.11 6.32 6.90
N GLN A 33 7.19 5.96 7.80
CA GLN A 33 7.07 4.58 8.27
C GLN A 33 6.29 3.78 7.23
N VAL A 34 6.95 2.81 6.59
CA VAL A 34 6.38 2.08 5.46
C VAL A 34 5.74 0.78 5.92
N VAL A 35 4.51 0.58 5.48
CA VAL A 35 3.77 -0.67 5.61
C VAL A 35 3.52 -1.21 4.21
N ALA A 36 3.93 -2.43 3.93
CA ALA A 36 3.75 -3.04 2.61
C ALA A 36 2.57 -4.00 2.61
N TYR A 37 1.66 -3.85 1.63
CA TYR A 37 0.70 -4.89 1.30
C TYR A 37 1.15 -5.66 0.06
N GLY A 38 0.66 -6.90 -0.09
CA GLY A 38 1.07 -7.80 -1.15
C GLY A 38 -0.09 -8.29 -2.02
N VAL A 39 0.17 -9.38 -2.72
CA VAL A 39 -0.80 -10.15 -3.49
C VAL A 39 -0.97 -11.52 -2.87
N ASP A 40 -2.11 -12.14 -3.13
CA ASP A 40 -2.30 -13.56 -2.91
C ASP A 40 -1.31 -14.36 -3.78
N ARG A 41 -0.68 -15.40 -3.19
CA ARG A 41 0.42 -16.13 -3.83
C ARG A 41 -0.02 -17.07 -4.94
N GLU A 42 -1.28 -17.49 -4.95
CA GLU A 42 -1.80 -18.44 -5.93
C GLU A 42 -2.43 -17.72 -7.13
N THR A 43 -3.20 -16.67 -6.85
CA THR A 43 -3.94 -15.91 -7.86
C THR A 43 -3.19 -14.70 -8.38
N GLU A 44 -2.12 -14.29 -7.71
CA GLU A 44 -1.33 -13.08 -7.98
C GLU A 44 -2.20 -11.82 -8.04
N ARG A 45 -3.31 -11.80 -7.29
CA ARG A 45 -4.21 -10.65 -7.17
C ARG A 45 -3.99 -9.97 -5.83
N ILE A 46 -4.12 -8.64 -5.79
CA ILE A 46 -4.17 -7.89 -4.53
C ILE A 46 -5.23 -8.52 -3.64
N ASP A 47 -4.82 -8.94 -2.45
CA ASP A 47 -5.72 -9.45 -1.42
C ASP A 47 -6.30 -8.26 -0.65
N TYR A 48 -7.49 -7.83 -1.05
CA TYR A 48 -8.13 -6.64 -0.47
C TYR A 48 -8.54 -6.83 0.99
N ASP A 49 -8.79 -8.07 1.43
CA ASP A 49 -9.18 -8.34 2.81
C ASP A 49 -7.94 -8.29 3.71
N ALA A 50 -6.80 -8.81 3.23
CA ALA A 50 -5.51 -8.60 3.90
C ALA A 50 -5.11 -7.13 3.93
N VAL A 51 -5.32 -6.39 2.83
CA VAL A 51 -5.11 -4.93 2.79
C VAL A 51 -5.98 -4.21 3.82
N GLU A 52 -7.27 -4.56 3.92
CA GLU A 52 -8.17 -3.96 4.90
C GLU A 52 -7.74 -4.26 6.34
N ALA A 53 -7.42 -5.52 6.64
CA ALA A 53 -6.96 -5.94 7.97
C ALA A 53 -5.67 -5.20 8.37
N LEU A 54 -4.72 -5.09 7.43
CA LEU A 54 -3.47 -4.37 7.65
C LEU A 54 -3.71 -2.87 7.85
N ALA A 55 -4.57 -2.25 7.04
CA ALA A 55 -4.92 -0.84 7.18
C ALA A 55 -5.56 -0.54 8.55
N ARG A 56 -6.43 -1.44 9.04
CA ARG A 56 -7.05 -1.31 10.37
C ARG A 56 -6.03 -1.41 11.50
N ALA A 57 -5.08 -2.34 11.39
CA ALA A 57 -4.04 -2.56 12.38
C ALA A 57 -3.02 -1.41 12.41
N GLU A 58 -2.58 -0.97 11.25
CA GLU A 58 -1.47 -0.01 11.12
C GLU A 58 -1.92 1.44 11.15
N ARG A 59 -3.18 1.73 10.78
CA ARG A 59 -3.75 3.09 10.66
C ARG A 59 -2.85 4.02 9.82
N PRO A 60 -2.55 3.67 8.56
CA PRO A 60 -1.72 4.51 7.71
C PRO A 60 -2.44 5.83 7.39
N LYS A 61 -1.68 6.91 7.24
CA LYS A 61 -2.21 8.23 6.88
C LYS A 61 -2.36 8.42 5.36
N LEU A 62 -1.73 7.54 4.58
CA LEU A 62 -1.87 7.47 3.13
C LEU A 62 -1.78 6.02 2.68
N ILE A 63 -2.68 5.61 1.78
CA ILE A 63 -2.63 4.34 1.07
C ILE A 63 -2.36 4.62 -0.40
N VAL A 64 -1.26 4.08 -0.93
CA VAL A 64 -0.89 4.16 -2.35
C VAL A 64 -1.41 2.91 -3.05
N CYS A 65 -2.33 3.08 -4.00
CA CYS A 65 -2.96 2.00 -4.77
C CYS A 65 -2.54 1.97 -6.24
N GLY A 66 -1.35 2.49 -6.56
CA GLY A 66 -0.72 2.37 -7.88
C GLY A 66 0.22 1.17 -7.97
N ALA A 67 0.62 0.78 -9.18
CA ALA A 67 1.58 -0.29 -9.42
C ALA A 67 2.38 -0.03 -10.71
N SER A 68 3.58 -0.63 -10.80
CA SER A 68 4.44 -0.55 -11.99
C SER A 68 4.45 -1.86 -12.78
N ALA A 69 4.44 -3.00 -12.09
CA ALA A 69 4.53 -4.33 -12.69
C ALA A 69 3.42 -5.25 -12.15
N TYR A 70 2.18 -4.76 -12.17
CA TYR A 70 0.98 -5.51 -11.81
C TYR A 70 -0.01 -5.46 -12.98
N SER A 71 -0.38 -6.63 -13.52
CA SER A 71 -1.11 -6.72 -14.79
C SER A 71 -2.63 -6.69 -14.66
N ARG A 72 -3.17 -6.70 -13.43
CA ARG A 72 -4.61 -6.72 -13.18
C ARG A 72 -5.13 -5.31 -12.93
N ILE A 73 -6.42 -5.13 -13.21
CA ILE A 73 -7.13 -3.90 -12.88
C ILE A 73 -7.23 -3.81 -11.34
N ILE A 74 -6.90 -2.64 -10.81
CA ILE A 74 -6.98 -2.32 -9.38
C ILE A 74 -8.40 -1.85 -9.07
N ASP A 75 -9.00 -2.42 -8.04
CA ASP A 75 -10.30 -1.98 -7.53
C ASP A 75 -10.12 -0.74 -6.65
N PHE A 76 -10.16 0.42 -7.29
CA PHE A 76 -10.04 1.71 -6.62
C PHE A 76 -11.21 1.99 -5.67
N ALA A 77 -12.40 1.45 -5.93
CA ALA A 77 -13.55 1.63 -5.04
C ALA A 77 -13.33 0.88 -3.72
N ARG A 78 -12.78 -0.33 -3.78
CA ARG A 78 -12.40 -1.09 -2.58
C ARG A 78 -11.31 -0.37 -1.77
N PHE A 79 -10.28 0.16 -2.43
CA PHE A 79 -9.26 0.99 -1.74
C PHE A 79 -9.84 2.26 -1.11
N ARG A 80 -10.76 2.94 -1.80
CA ARG A 80 -11.44 4.11 -1.23
C ARG A 80 -12.22 3.76 0.03
N ALA A 81 -13.00 2.69 0.00
CA ALA A 81 -13.76 2.23 1.15
C ALA A 81 -12.86 1.89 2.35
N ILE A 82 -11.72 1.22 2.10
CA ILE A 82 -10.74 0.91 3.15
C ILE A 82 -10.17 2.21 3.75
N ALA A 83 -9.77 3.17 2.92
CA ALA A 83 -9.23 4.45 3.37
C ALA A 83 -10.23 5.21 4.25
N ASP A 84 -11.47 5.38 3.78
CA ASP A 84 -12.55 6.06 4.53
C ASP A 84 -12.81 5.43 5.91
N GLN A 85 -12.60 4.13 6.02
CA GLN A 85 -12.89 3.36 7.21
C GLN A 85 -11.71 3.33 8.21
N VAL A 86 -10.52 3.82 7.83
CA VAL A 86 -9.35 3.89 8.73
C VAL A 86 -8.84 5.29 9.01
N GLY A 87 -9.23 6.32 8.25
CA GLY A 87 -8.92 7.72 8.53
C GLY A 87 -8.94 8.64 7.32
#